data_AF-A0A946HPD2-F1
#
_entry.id   AF-A0A946HPD2-F1
#
_cell.length_a   1.000
_cell.length_b   1.000
_cell.length_c   1.000
_cell.angle_alpha   90.00
_cell.angle_beta   90.00
_cell.angle_gamma   90.00
#
_symmetry.space_group_name_H-M   'P 1'
#
loop_
_entity.id
_entity.type
_entity.pdbx_description
1 polymer ?
#
loop_
_entity_poly.entity_id
_entity_poly.type
_entity_poly.pdbx_seq_one_letter_code
_entity_poly.pdbx_strand_id
1 'polypeptide(L)' 'MRYRLKKTVALVGMMGAGKTAIGKALANLLSVPFLDSDAEIESASNMAISE' A
#
# COMPACT_ATOMS: atom_id res chain seq x y z
N MET A 1 18.03 -7.96 12.45
CA MET A 1 16.74 -8.51 12.96
C MET A 1 15.80 -8.60 11.77
N ARG A 2 15.37 -9.80 11.36
CA ARG A 2 14.50 -9.96 10.18
C ARG A 2 13.05 -9.99 10.66
N TYR A 3 12.32 -8.90 10.45
CA TYR A 3 10.89 -8.84 10.74
C TYR A 3 10.15 -9.69 9.70
N ARG A 4 9.17 -10.48 10.14
CA ARG A 4 8.27 -11.22 9.25
C ARG A 4 6.85 -10.78 9.54
N LEU A 5 6.19 -10.18 8.56
CA LEU A 5 4.77 -9.87 8.66
C LEU A 5 3.96 -11.18 8.68
N LYS A 6 3.12 -11.34 9.71
CA LYS A 6 2.16 -12.46 9.81
C LYS A 6 0.82 -12.16 9.13
N LYS A 7 0.57 -10.88 8.84
CA LYS A 7 -0.66 -10.36 8.22
C LYS A 7 -0.31 -9.12 7.39
N THR A 8 -1.20 -8.76 6.48
CA THR A 8 -1.15 -7.50 5.72
C THR A 8 -1.26 -6.30 6.66
N VAL A 9 -0.53 -5.24 6.34
CA VAL A 9 -0.63 -3.93 7.00
C VAL A 9 -1.33 -2.98 6.04
N ALA A 10 -2.46 -2.42 6.44
CA ALA A 10 -3.18 -1.40 5.68
C ALA A 10 -2.88 -0.02 6.28
N LEU A 11 -2.50 0.95 5.44
CA LEU A 11 -2.29 2.33 5.84
C LEU A 11 -3.56 3.13 5.58
N VAL A 12 -4.14 3.69 6.63
CA VAL A 12 -5.40 4.47 6.57
C VAL A 12 -5.17 5.93 6.92
N GLY A 13 -5.99 6.83 6.37
CA GLY A 13 -5.89 8.28 6.59
C GLY A 13 -6.34 9.10 5.37
N MET A 14 -6.44 10.42 5.55
CA MET A 14 -6.89 11.36 4.52
C MET A 14 -6.00 11.35 3.27
N MET A 15 -6.52 11.82 2.13
CA MET A 15 -5.73 12.12 0.94
C MET A 15 -4.61 13.12 1.30
N GLY A 16 -3.40 12.94 0.75
CA GLY A 16 -2.26 13.79 1.05
C GLY A 16 -1.54 13.52 2.38
N ALA A 17 -2.04 12.61 3.24
CA ALA A 17 -1.41 12.26 4.52
C ALA A 17 -0.07 11.50 4.41
N GLY A 18 0.46 11.30 3.19
CA GLY A 18 1.76 10.64 2.97
C GLY A 18 1.76 9.12 3.06
N LYS A 19 0.59 8.47 3.05
CA LYS A 19 0.44 7.00 3.18
C LYS A 19 1.31 6.22 2.20
N THR A 20 1.31 6.61 0.92
CA THR A 20 2.13 5.97 -0.12
C THR A 20 3.63 6.12 0.13
N ALA A 21 4.07 7.30 0.57
CA ALA A 21 5.49 7.56 0.84
C ALA A 21 5.99 6.74 2.04
N ILE A 22 5.24 6.76 3.15
CA ILE A 22 5.55 5.99 4.35
C ILE A 22 5.48 4.49 4.06
N GLY A 23 4.47 4.04 3.32
CA GLY A 23 4.30 2.62 2.97
C GLY A 23 5.44 2.06 2.15
N LYS A 24 5.94 2.81 1.15
CA LYS A 24 7.12 2.43 0.37
C LYS A 24 8.37 2.32 1.25
N ALA A 25 8.59 3.31 2.13
CA ALA A 25 9.73 3.29 3.06
C ALA A 25 9.67 2.11 4.04
N LEU A 26 8.48 1.84 4.60
CA LEU A 26 8.24 0.74 5.53
C LEU A 26 8.43 -0.63 4.84
N ALA A 27 7.89 -0.78 3.63
CA ALA A 27 8.03 -2.01 2.84
C ALA A 27 9.51 -2.32 2.55
N ASN A 28 10.29 -1.31 2.18
CA ASN A 28 11.74 -1.42 1.99
C ASN A 28 12.45 -1.84 3.28
N LEU A 29 12.14 -1.20 4.41
CA LEU A 29 12.74 -1.51 5.71
C LEU A 29 12.44 -2.95 6.16
N LEU A 30 11.24 -3.45 5.89
CA LEU A 30 10.80 -4.79 6.26
C LEU A 30 11.12 -5.85 5.21
N SER A 31 11.61 -5.46 4.03
CA SER A 31 11.85 -6.33 2.87
C SER A 31 10.60 -7.12 2.46
N VAL A 32 9.48 -6.41 2.33
CA VAL A 32 8.17 -6.95 1.91
C VAL A 32 7.63 -6.15 0.72
N PRO A 33 6.71 -6.70 -0.09
CA PRO A 33 6.09 -5.94 -1.17
C PRO A 33 5.24 -4.79 -0.64
N PHE A 34 5.23 -3.69 -1.39
CA PHE A 34 4.25 -2.61 -1.24
C PHE A 34 3.17 -2.77 -2.32
N LEU A 35 1.91 -2.65 -1.92
CA LEU A 35 0.74 -2.72 -2.80
C LEU A 35 -0.02 -1.40 -2.67
N ASP A 36 -0.34 -0.76 -3.80
CA ASP A 36 -1.20 0.41 -3.83
C ASP A 36 -2.65 -0.06 -4.06
N SER A 37 -3.54 0.19 -3.09
CA SER A 37 -4.91 -0.33 -3.13
C SER A 37 -5.69 0.20 -4.33
N ASP A 38 -5.47 1.47 -4.68
CA ASP A 38 -6.27 2.14 -5.70
C ASP A 38 -5.91 1.58 -7.09
N ALA A 39 -4.62 1.37 -7.34
CA ALA A 39 -4.13 0.72 -8.56
C ALA A 39 -4.56 -0.76 -8.68
N GLU A 40 -4.57 -1.51 -7.57
CA GLU A 40 -5.04 -2.90 -7.57
C GLU A 40 -6.56 -2.99 -7.83
N ILE A 41 -7.34 -2.04 -7.30
CA ILE A 41 -8.79 -1.97 -7.56
C ILE A 41 -9.06 -1.63 -9.03
N GLU A 42 -8.33 -0.70 -9.63
CA GLU A 42 -8.44 -0.39 -11.07
C GLU A 42 -8.08 -1.59 -11.95
N SER A 43 -6.99 -2.28 -11.62
CA SER A 43 -6.56 -3.49 -12.33
C SER A 43 -7.58 -4.62 -12.22
N ALA A 44 -8.23 -4.77 -11.06
CA ALA A 44 -9.20 -5.85 -10.81
C ALA A 44 -10.58 -5.55 -11.40
N SER A 45 -10.98 -4.28 -11.50
CA SER A 45 -12.32 -3.89 -11.93
C SER A 45 -12.46 -3.71 -13.45
N ASN A 46 -11.35 -3.63 -14.20
CA ASN A 46 -11.32 -3.30 -15.63
C ASN A 46 -12.04 -1.96 -15.94
N MET A 47 -12.18 -1.10 -14.93
CA MET A 47 -12.81 0.21 -14.96
C MET A 47 -11.93 1.17 -14.15
N ALA A 48 -11.63 2.35 -14.70
CA ALA A 48 -10.94 3.39 -13.94
C ALA A 48 -11.81 3.80 -12.73
N ILE A 49 -11.20 3.98 -11.56
CA ILE A 49 -11.90 4.60 -10.43
C ILE A 49 -12.15 6.04 -10.85
N SER A 50 -13.40 6.33 -11.21
CA SER A 50 -13.82 7.70 -11.49
C SER A 50 -14.00 8.41 -10.16
N GLU A 51 -13.21 9.47 -9.93
CA GLU A 51 -13.37 10.39 -8.80
C GLU A 51 -14.66 11.22 -8.92
#